data_AF-A0A950ZP65-F1
#
_entry.id   AF-A0A950ZP65-F1
#
_cell.length_a   1.000
_cell.length_b   1.000
_cell.length_c   1.000
_cell.angle_alpha   90.00
_cell.angle_beta   90.00
_cell.angle_gamma   90.00
#
_symmetry.space_group_name_H-M   'P 1'
#
loop_
_entity.id
_entity.type
_entity.pdbx_description
1 polymer ?
#
loop_
_entity_poly.entity_id
_entity_poly.type
_entity_poly.pdbx_seq_one_letter_code
_entity_poly.pdbx_strand_id
1 'polypeptide(L)'
;MPRLPSPPPSESFRGAGGVDHRMVYSFLRTPGGIEVLAEEDGWAVEDGYRLALVGTHNADIGSMFEQLRRTVRTAIHHQYLERSRHRDGWIMRGKHIEGRLVWRDDRPGYDVVVDGRRLSWQEFGDTLEPFEGWTFRLSMRDIPSAR
;
A
#
# COMPACT_ATOMS: atom_id res chain seq x y z
N MET A 1 -2.15 30.97 4.83
CA MET A 1 -2.03 29.62 5.42
C MET A 1 -0.57 29.33 5.74
N PRO A 2 -0.24 28.60 6.82
CA PRO A 2 1.13 28.22 7.14
C PRO A 2 1.76 27.40 6.02
N ARG A 3 3.06 27.55 5.78
CA ARG A 3 3.80 26.70 4.84
C ARG A 3 3.87 25.27 5.38
N LEU A 4 3.78 24.27 4.51
CA LEU A 4 4.11 22.90 4.90
C LEU A 4 5.61 22.81 5.19
N PRO A 5 6.04 22.01 6.18
CA PRO A 5 7.45 21.71 6.39
C PRO A 5 8.00 20.93 5.19
N SER A 6 9.33 20.90 5.05
CA SER A 6 9.97 20.01 4.09
C SER A 6 9.71 18.56 4.51
N PRO A 7 9.48 17.64 3.56
CA PRO A 7 9.40 16.22 3.87
C PRO A 7 10.69 15.70 4.52
N PRO A 8 10.61 14.70 5.40
CA PRO A 8 11.78 14.04 5.96
C PRO A 8 12.58 13.28 4.89
N PRO A 9 13.85 12.94 5.18
CA PRO A 9 14.65 12.11 4.27
C PRO A 9 14.02 10.72 4.08
N SER A 10 14.40 10.04 2.99
CA SER A 10 13.97 8.67 2.73
C SER A 10 14.43 7.70 3.82
N GLU A 11 13.62 6.70 4.14
CA GLU A 11 13.92 5.65 5.12
C GLU A 11 13.81 4.27 4.49
N SER A 12 14.69 3.33 4.87
CA SER A 12 14.63 1.95 4.40
C SER A 12 14.06 1.02 5.46
N PHE A 13 13.16 0.12 5.05
CA PHE A 13 12.54 -0.90 5.89
C PHE A 13 12.82 -2.28 5.31
N ARG A 14 13.27 -3.21 6.14
CA ARG A 14 13.51 -4.59 5.72
C ARG A 14 12.23 -5.42 5.85
N GLY A 15 11.68 -5.87 4.73
CA GLY A 15 10.46 -6.67 4.65
C GLY A 15 10.67 -8.13 5.07
N ALA A 16 9.58 -8.88 5.22
CA ALA A 16 9.61 -10.28 5.69
C ALA A 16 10.37 -11.23 4.75
N GLY A 17 10.48 -10.90 3.46
CA GLY A 17 11.30 -11.64 2.49
C GLY A 17 12.79 -11.28 2.52
N GLY A 18 13.22 -10.41 3.44
CA GLY A 18 14.59 -9.90 3.52
C GLY A 18 14.93 -8.83 2.49
N VAL A 19 13.95 -8.39 1.69
CA VAL A 19 14.04 -7.30 0.71
C VAL A 19 14.00 -5.96 1.45
N ASP A 20 14.88 -5.04 1.10
CA ASP A 20 14.87 -3.68 1.61
C ASP A 20 13.99 -2.79 0.73
N HIS A 21 13.05 -2.09 1.37
CA HIS A 21 12.11 -1.17 0.76
C HIS A 21 12.46 0.25 1.17
N ARG A 22 12.92 1.07 0.23
CA ARG A 22 13.27 2.47 0.47
C ARG A 22 12.04 3.33 0.22
N MET A 23 11.64 4.12 1.22
CA MET A 23 10.42 4.93 1.18
C MET A 23 10.77 6.41 1.10
N VAL A 24 10.14 7.12 0.17
CA VAL A 24 10.21 8.58 0.00
C VAL A 24 8.89 9.18 0.47
N TYR A 25 8.98 10.34 1.11
CA TYR A 25 7.83 11.00 1.73
C TYR A 25 7.47 12.30 1.04
N SER A 26 6.17 12.56 0.93
CA SER A 26 5.61 13.80 0.37
C SER A 26 4.51 14.33 1.25
N PHE A 27 4.45 15.66 1.43
CA PHE A 27 3.38 16.35 2.14
C PHE A 27 2.64 17.27 1.18
N LEU A 28 1.33 17.09 1.07
CA LEU A 28 0.49 17.76 0.09
C LEU A 28 -0.67 18.47 0.79
N ARG A 29 -1.04 19.66 0.28
CA ARG A 29 -2.33 20.26 0.60
C ARG A 29 -3.33 19.85 -0.46
N THR A 30 -4.44 19.27 -0.02
CA THR A 30 -5.56 18.89 -0.88
C THR A 30 -6.80 19.71 -0.49
N PRO A 31 -7.85 19.77 -1.31
CA PRO A 31 -9.12 20.39 -0.90
C PRO A 31 -9.72 19.76 0.36
N GLY A 32 -9.39 18.50 0.65
CA GLY A 32 -9.85 17.76 1.84
C GLY A 32 -9.01 18.00 3.10
N GLY A 33 -7.83 18.62 2.98
CA GLY A 33 -6.96 18.90 4.12
C GLY A 33 -5.47 18.74 3.79
N ILE A 34 -4.76 18.02 4.66
CA ILE A 34 -3.34 17.71 4.46
C ILE A 34 -3.22 16.20 4.22
N GLU A 35 -2.44 15.82 3.22
CA GLU A 35 -2.08 14.43 2.96
C GLU A 35 -0.59 14.24 3.23
N VAL A 36 -0.26 13.20 4.01
CA VAL A 36 1.11 12.69 4.11
C VAL A 36 1.18 11.36 3.37
N LEU A 37 2.15 11.24 2.48
CA LEU A 37 2.28 10.14 1.53
C LEU A 37 3.66 9.49 1.68
N ALA A 38 3.70 8.16 1.60
CA ALA A 38 4.92 7.36 1.49
C ALA A 38 4.84 6.54 0.21
N GLU A 39 5.90 6.59 -0.59
CA GLU A 39 6.04 5.86 -1.86
C GLU A 39 7.36 5.12 -1.88
N GLU A 40 7.37 3.93 -2.44
CA GLU A 40 8.58 3.15 -2.60
C GLU A 40 9.43 3.70 -3.74
N ASP A 41 10.70 3.98 -3.43
CA ASP A 41 11.67 4.54 -4.37
C ASP A 41 12.00 3.54 -5.48
N GLY A 42 12.14 4.04 -6.71
CA GLY A 42 12.48 3.23 -7.88
C GLY A 42 11.32 2.42 -8.47
N TRP A 43 10.10 2.54 -7.94
CA TRP A 43 8.90 1.92 -8.48
C TRP A 43 7.99 2.94 -9.17
N ALA A 44 7.24 2.49 -10.17
CA ALA A 44 6.15 3.29 -10.71
C ALA A 44 5.06 3.48 -9.65
N VAL A 45 4.30 4.57 -9.72
CA VAL A 45 3.19 4.87 -8.78
C VAL A 45 2.13 3.77 -8.77
N GLU A 46 1.98 3.07 -9.90
CA GLU A 46 1.05 1.95 -10.05
C GLU A 46 1.58 0.66 -9.40
N ASP A 47 2.86 0.60 -9.09
CA ASP A 47 3.59 -0.50 -8.44
C ASP A 47 4.09 -0.08 -7.05
N GLY A 48 4.80 -0.98 -6.36
CA GLY A 48 5.44 -0.70 -5.08
C GLY A 48 4.48 -0.37 -3.93
N TYR A 49 5.06 -0.18 -2.75
CA TYR A 49 4.31 0.31 -1.60
C TYR A 49 3.94 1.79 -1.79
N ARG A 50 2.65 2.09 -1.68
CA ARG A 50 2.12 3.46 -1.63
C ARG A 50 1.07 3.57 -0.53
N LEU A 51 1.36 4.38 0.49
CA LEU A 51 0.50 4.55 1.66
C LEU A 51 0.28 6.03 1.94
N ALA A 52 -0.97 6.40 2.20
CA ALA A 52 -1.36 7.77 2.49
C ALA A 52 -2.16 7.86 3.79
N LEU A 53 -2.07 9.02 4.43
CA LEU A 53 -2.89 9.39 5.57
C LEU A 53 -3.40 10.82 5.35
N VAL A 54 -4.71 11.02 5.46
CA VAL A 54 -5.36 12.32 5.25
C VAL A 54 -5.77 12.91 6.60
N GLY A 55 -5.37 14.14 6.87
CA GLY A 55 -5.73 14.91 8.05
C GLY A 55 -6.47 16.17 7.67
N THR A 56 -7.06 16.84 8.65
CA THR A 56 -7.70 18.14 8.45
C THR A 56 -6.69 19.21 8.03
N HIS A 57 -7.18 20.37 7.58
CA HIS A 57 -6.34 21.50 7.16
C HIS A 57 -5.35 22.02 8.23
N ASN A 58 -5.65 21.74 9.50
CA ASN A 58 -4.87 22.15 10.67
C ASN A 58 -4.25 20.97 11.41
N ALA A 59 -4.25 19.77 10.81
CA ALA A 59 -3.68 18.59 11.44
C ALA A 59 -2.18 18.76 11.71
N ASP A 60 -1.70 18.15 12.79
CA ASP A 60 -0.27 18.12 13.11
C ASP A 60 0.46 17.15 12.18
N ILE A 61 1.19 17.71 11.24
CA ILE A 61 1.97 16.98 10.22
C ILE A 61 3.00 16.05 10.87
N GLY A 62 3.58 16.45 12.01
CA GLY A 62 4.55 15.63 12.74
C GLY A 62 3.91 14.33 13.26
N SER A 63 2.78 14.45 13.95
CA SER A 63 1.99 13.30 14.40
C SER A 63 1.51 12.43 13.23
N MET A 64 1.01 13.05 12.16
CA MET A 64 0.59 12.35 10.95
C MET A 64 1.72 11.55 10.31
N PHE A 65 2.90 12.14 10.18
CA PHE A 65 4.08 11.47 9.64
C PHE A 65 4.49 10.27 10.50
N GLU A 66 4.55 10.45 11.82
CA GLU A 66 4.88 9.34 12.73
C GLU A 66 3.84 8.21 12.67
N GLN A 67 2.56 8.54 12.50
CA GLN A 67 1.52 7.53 12.25
C GLN A 67 1.74 6.81 10.91
N LEU A 68 1.95 7.55 9.82
CA LEU A 68 2.22 6.96 8.50
C LEU A 68 3.46 6.06 8.54
N ARG A 69 4.55 6.50 9.18
CA ARG A 69 5.79 5.73 9.33
C ARG A 69 5.57 4.41 10.06
N ARG A 70 4.77 4.40 11.12
CA ARG A 70 4.36 3.14 11.80
C ARG A 70 3.55 2.24 10.87
N THR A 71 2.61 2.80 10.11
CA THR A 71 1.79 2.04 9.16
C THR A 71 2.64 1.42 8.05
N VAL A 72 3.58 2.19 7.47
CA VAL A 72 4.55 1.73 6.47
C VAL A 72 5.35 0.54 6.99
N ARG A 73 5.94 0.67 8.18
CA ARG A 73 6.70 -0.42 8.81
C ARG A 73 5.85 -1.68 8.98
N THR A 74 4.61 -1.55 9.47
CA THR A 74 3.69 -2.69 9.63
C THR A 74 3.36 -3.33 8.28
N ALA A 75 3.07 -2.52 7.25
CA ALA A 75 2.72 -3.00 5.91
C ALA A 75 3.88 -3.73 5.22
N ILE A 76 5.13 -3.29 5.43
CA ILE A 76 6.33 -3.92 4.85
C ILE A 76 6.72 -5.22 5.60
N HIS A 77 6.49 -5.28 6.91
CA HIS A 77 6.74 -6.50 7.69
C HIS A 77 5.66 -7.56 7.53
N HIS A 78 4.45 -7.18 7.12
CA HIS A 78 3.37 -8.14 6.86
C HIS A 78 3.39 -8.58 5.40
N GLN A 79 3.22 -9.88 5.14
CA GLN A 79 3.09 -10.43 3.80
C GLN A 79 1.76 -11.14 3.66
N TYR A 80 0.94 -10.69 2.72
CA TYR A 80 -0.30 -11.34 2.33
C TYR A 80 -0.07 -12.46 1.31
N LEU A 81 1.00 -12.36 0.52
CA LEU A 81 1.34 -13.33 -0.51
C LEU A 81 2.54 -14.20 -0.10
N GLU A 82 2.51 -15.45 -0.56
CA GLU A 82 3.66 -16.35 -0.52
C GLU A 82 3.79 -17.16 -1.81
N ARG A 83 4.97 -17.73 -2.07
CA ARG A 83 5.20 -18.56 -3.25
C ARG A 83 4.44 -19.88 -3.09
N SER A 84 3.73 -20.28 -4.15
CA SER A 84 3.11 -21.60 -4.18
C SER A 84 4.18 -22.70 -4.17
N ARG A 85 3.89 -23.80 -3.48
CA ARG A 85 4.74 -25.00 -3.47
C ARG A 85 4.45 -25.96 -4.62
N HIS A 86 3.31 -25.78 -5.30
CA HIS A 86 2.77 -26.75 -6.26
C HIS A 86 2.77 -26.24 -7.70
N ARG A 87 2.93 -24.93 -7.91
CA ARG A 87 3.00 -24.29 -9.23
C ARG A 87 3.83 -23.01 -9.15
N ASP A 88 4.20 -22.49 -10.31
CA ASP A 88 4.77 -21.15 -10.39
C ASP A 88 3.72 -20.08 -10.05
N GLY A 89 4.13 -19.08 -9.29
CA GLY A 89 3.29 -17.94 -8.94
C GLY A 89 3.15 -17.71 -7.43
N TRP A 90 2.15 -16.91 -7.08
CA TRP A 90 1.84 -16.51 -5.71
C TRP A 90 0.49 -17.06 -5.28
N ILE A 91 0.36 -17.34 -3.99
CA ILE A 91 -0.88 -17.70 -3.32
C ILE A 91 -1.04 -16.84 -2.06
N MET A 92 -2.26 -16.71 -1.58
CA MET A 92 -2.51 -16.07 -0.30
C MET A 92 -1.90 -16.88 0.86
N ARG A 93 -1.11 -16.23 1.70
CA ARG A 93 -0.50 -16.82 2.92
C ARG A 93 -1.53 -17.10 4.02
N GLY A 94 -2.66 -16.40 4.00
CA GLY A 94 -3.73 -16.52 4.99
C GLY A 94 -5.09 -16.17 4.41
N LYS A 95 -6.11 -16.02 5.27
CA LYS A 95 -7.51 -15.77 4.84
C LYS A 95 -7.87 -14.29 4.71
N HIS A 96 -6.90 -13.40 4.91
CA HIS A 96 -7.05 -11.96 4.84
C HIS A 96 -6.01 -11.41 3.88
N ILE A 97 -6.41 -10.43 3.07
CA ILE A 97 -5.55 -9.75 2.11
C ILE A 97 -5.94 -8.29 2.07
N GLU A 98 -4.95 -7.41 2.11
CA GLU A 98 -5.15 -5.99 1.89
C GLU A 98 -4.28 -5.52 0.74
N GLY A 99 -4.84 -4.61 -0.04
CA GLY A 99 -4.17 -4.03 -1.19
C GLY A 99 -4.83 -2.73 -1.58
N ARG A 100 -4.35 -2.16 -2.68
CA ARG A 100 -4.94 -0.96 -3.28
C ARG A 100 -5.34 -1.23 -4.73
N LEU A 101 -6.39 -0.57 -5.18
CA LEU A 101 -6.75 -0.53 -6.58
C LEU A 101 -5.93 0.54 -7.28
N VAL A 102 -5.41 0.24 -8.47
CA VAL A 102 -4.75 1.22 -9.35
C VAL A 102 -5.37 1.22 -10.72
N TRP A 103 -5.58 2.43 -11.21
CA TRP A 103 -6.07 2.63 -12.57
C TRP A 103 -5.04 2.12 -13.57
N ARG A 104 -5.53 1.70 -14.74
CA ARG A 104 -4.70 1.24 -15.85
C ARG A 104 -4.81 2.23 -16.99
N ASP A 105 -3.68 2.76 -17.43
CA ASP A 105 -3.65 3.72 -18.52
C ASP A 105 -3.85 3.06 -19.90
N ASP A 106 -3.52 1.78 -20.04
CA ASP A 106 -3.54 1.05 -21.30
C ASP A 106 -4.89 0.41 -21.65
N ARG A 107 -5.75 0.18 -20.65
CA ARG A 107 -7.08 -0.44 -20.84
C ARG A 107 -8.05 -0.10 -19.70
N PRO A 108 -9.37 -0.05 -19.94
CA PRO A 108 -10.35 0.26 -18.89
C PRO A 108 -10.25 -0.67 -17.67
N GLY A 109 -10.40 -0.12 -16.46
CA GLY A 109 -10.50 -0.87 -15.22
C GLY A 109 -9.28 -0.69 -14.29
N TYR A 110 -9.22 -1.54 -13.27
CA TYR A 110 -8.19 -1.48 -12.23
C TYR A 110 -7.34 -2.75 -12.21
N ASP A 111 -6.08 -2.61 -11.82
CA ASP A 111 -5.29 -3.70 -11.26
C ASP A 111 -5.28 -3.59 -9.73
N VAL A 112 -4.79 -4.64 -9.06
CA VAL A 112 -4.65 -4.70 -7.61
C VAL A 112 -3.17 -4.71 -7.26
N VAL A 113 -2.76 -3.92 -6.27
CA VAL A 113 -1.43 -4.05 -5.66
C VAL A 113 -1.53 -4.63 -4.27
N VAL A 114 -0.79 -5.70 -4.05
CA VAL A 114 -0.65 -6.41 -2.77
C VAL A 114 0.83 -6.60 -2.49
N ASP A 115 1.29 -6.31 -1.28
CA ASP A 115 2.72 -6.41 -0.89
C ASP A 115 3.66 -5.67 -1.87
N GLY A 116 3.23 -4.51 -2.37
CA GLY A 116 3.96 -3.71 -3.36
C GLY A 116 4.01 -4.30 -4.78
N ARG A 117 3.35 -5.44 -5.02
CA ARG A 117 3.29 -6.09 -6.34
C ARG A 117 1.96 -5.81 -7.03
N ARG A 118 2.02 -5.30 -8.26
CA ARG A 118 0.86 -5.19 -9.15
C ARG A 118 0.47 -6.54 -9.73
N LEU A 119 -0.83 -6.78 -9.72
CA LEU A 119 -1.50 -7.97 -10.18
C LEU A 119 -2.73 -7.54 -10.98
N SER A 120 -2.91 -8.12 -12.16
CA SER A 120 -4.22 -8.13 -12.80
C SER A 120 -5.25 -8.86 -11.94
N TRP A 121 -6.53 -8.63 -12.20
CA TRP A 121 -7.59 -9.40 -11.53
C TRP A 121 -7.50 -10.90 -11.75
N GLN A 122 -6.97 -11.34 -12.90
CA GLN A 122 -6.73 -12.76 -13.16
C GLN A 122 -5.63 -13.28 -12.24
N GLU A 123 -4.47 -12.62 -12.20
CA GLU A 123 -3.36 -13.01 -11.32
C GLU A 123 -3.76 -12.95 -9.83
N PHE A 124 -4.55 -11.95 -9.42
CA PHE A 124 -5.11 -11.88 -8.08
C PHE A 124 -6.06 -13.05 -7.80
N GLY A 125 -6.94 -13.39 -8.75
CA GLY A 125 -7.83 -14.55 -8.66
C GLY A 125 -7.07 -15.86 -8.53
N ASP A 126 -5.94 -16.01 -9.24
CA ASP A 126 -5.08 -17.18 -9.12
C ASP A 126 -4.56 -17.33 -7.68
N THR A 127 -4.28 -16.23 -6.97
CA THR A 127 -3.81 -16.31 -5.57
C THR A 127 -4.83 -16.95 -4.60
N LEU A 128 -6.10 -17.05 -4.99
CA LEU A 128 -7.20 -17.65 -4.21
C LEU A 128 -7.26 -19.17 -4.31
N GLU A 129 -6.41 -19.82 -5.13
CA GLU A 129 -6.34 -21.28 -5.31
C GLU A 129 -6.50 -22.08 -4.01
N PRO A 130 -5.85 -21.74 -2.87
CA PRO A 130 -5.97 -22.51 -1.64
C PRO A 130 -7.39 -22.58 -1.03
N PHE A 131 -8.35 -21.80 -1.55
CA PHE A 131 -9.70 -21.66 -0.99
C PHE A 131 -10.80 -22.26 -1.88
N GLU A 132 -10.49 -23.27 -2.68
CA GLU A 132 -11.49 -23.99 -3.47
C GLU A 132 -12.68 -24.46 -2.60
N GLY A 133 -13.90 -24.09 -3.01
CA GLY A 133 -15.15 -24.41 -2.30
C GLY A 133 -15.53 -23.47 -1.15
N TRP A 134 -14.75 -22.40 -0.90
CA TRP A 134 -15.04 -21.43 0.15
C TRP A 134 -15.94 -20.30 -0.34
N THR A 135 -16.58 -19.59 0.59
CA THR A 135 -17.27 -18.33 0.33
C THR A 135 -16.41 -17.15 0.76
N PHE A 136 -16.52 -16.01 0.07
CA PHE A 136 -15.73 -14.82 0.39
C PHE A 136 -16.59 -13.54 0.31
N ARG A 137 -16.08 -12.46 0.90
CA ARG A 137 -16.64 -11.11 0.81
C ARG A 137 -15.52 -10.12 0.56
N LEU A 138 -15.71 -9.22 -0.40
CA LEU A 138 -14.82 -8.10 -0.66
C LEU A 138 -15.38 -6.83 0.00
N SER A 139 -14.53 -6.07 0.69
CA SER A 139 -14.89 -4.78 1.30
C SER A 139 -13.93 -3.69 0.85
N MET A 140 -14.49 -2.53 0.50
CA MET A 140 -13.72 -1.34 0.15
C MET A 140 -13.63 -0.41 1.37
N ARG A 141 -12.47 0.25 1.53
CA ARG A 141 -12.21 1.24 2.59
C ARG A 141 -11.63 2.50 1.97
N ASP A 142 -11.98 3.64 2.53
CA ASP A 142 -11.33 4.91 2.19
C ASP A 142 -9.88 4.94 2.65
N ILE A 143 -9.12 5.90 2.13
CA ILE A 143 -7.78 6.23 2.63
C ILE A 143 -7.90 6.55 4.13
N PRO A 144 -7.02 5.98 4.98
CA PRO A 144 -7.10 6.22 6.41
C PRO A 144 -7.02 7.72 6.75
N SER A 145 -7.87 8.14 7.68
CA SER A 145 -7.79 9.48 8.26
C SER A 145 -6.85 9.51 9.47
N ALA A 146 -6.10 10.60 9.61
CA ALA A 146 -5.37 10.90 10.84
C ALA A 146 -6.35 10.97 12.01
N ARG A 147 -5.97 10.35 13.13
CA ARG A 147 -6.76 10.38 14.37
C ARG A 147 -6.38 11.56 15.24
#